data_AF-A0A8X6V4T1-F1
#
_entry.id   AF-A0A8X6V4T1-F1
#
_cell.length_a   1.000
_cell.length_b   1.000
_cell.length_c   1.000
_cell.angle_alpha   90.00
_cell.angle_beta   90.00
_cell.angle_gamma   90.00
#
_symmetry.space_group_name_H-M   'P 1'
#
loop_
_entity.id
_entity.type
_entity.pdbx_description
1 polymer ?
#
loop_
_entity_poly.entity_id
_entity_poly.type
_entity_poly.pdbx_seq_one_letter_code
_entity_poly.pdbx_strand_id
1 'polypeptide(L)'
;MKTKLSEHVLEKIFPVYQRLANDELLERCREGKTQNANESIHSVIWKNFPKETFVSKKRLEMSVISAIGGYNFGCFNSLAIENNELNAVSVDISH
;
A
#
# COMPACT_ATOMS: atom_id res chain seq x y z
N MET A 1 10.65 -5.30 -35.12
CA MET A 1 11.29 -6.63 -35.11
C MET A 1 10.27 -7.63 -34.58
N LYS A 2 9.79 -8.59 -35.38
CA LYS A 2 8.90 -9.66 -34.88
C LYS A 2 9.76 -10.84 -34.47
N THR A 3 10.05 -10.95 -33.19
CA THR A 3 10.76 -12.10 -32.63
C THR A 3 9.76 -13.25 -32.54
N LYS A 4 9.95 -14.31 -33.34
CA LYS A 4 9.10 -15.51 -33.24
C LYS A 4 9.49 -16.27 -31.99
N LEU A 5 8.51 -16.48 -31.10
CA LEU A 5 8.65 -17.41 -29.98
C LEU A 5 8.77 -18.83 -30.55
N SER A 6 9.69 -19.64 -30.01
CA SER A 6 9.76 -21.04 -30.42
C SER A 6 8.53 -21.80 -29.92
N GLU A 7 8.16 -22.85 -30.64
CA GLU A 7 7.01 -23.68 -30.28
C GLU A 7 7.14 -24.28 -28.88
N HIS A 8 8.36 -24.72 -28.52
CA HIS A 8 8.65 -25.23 -27.18
C HIS A 8 8.44 -24.18 -26.07
N VAL A 9 8.84 -22.92 -26.32
CA VAL A 9 8.61 -21.84 -25.35
C VAL A 9 7.13 -21.50 -25.27
N LEU A 10 6.42 -21.49 -26.40
CA LEU A 10 4.97 -21.26 -26.43
C LEU A 10 4.22 -22.34 -25.63
N GLU A 11 4.59 -23.61 -25.83
CA GLU A 11 4.01 -24.76 -25.10
C GLU A 11 4.12 -24.58 -23.57
N LYS A 12 5.23 -23.99 -23.09
CA LYS A 12 5.44 -23.75 -21.65
C LYS A 12 4.75 -22.50 -21.14
N ILE A 13 4.71 -21.42 -21.92
CA ILE A 13 4.14 -20.12 -21.49
C ILE A 13 2.63 -20.08 -21.65
N PHE A 14 2.07 -20.74 -22.66
CA PHE A 14 0.65 -20.66 -22.98
C PHE A 14 -0.28 -21.07 -21.83
N PRO A 15 -0.03 -22.16 -21.08
CA PRO A 15 -0.86 -22.50 -19.92
C PRO A 15 -0.80 -21.44 -18.82
N VAL A 16 0.36 -20.80 -18.61
CA VAL A 16 0.53 -19.71 -17.64
C VAL A 16 -0.25 -18.48 -18.09
N TYR A 17 -0.15 -18.13 -19.38
CA TYR A 17 -0.92 -17.04 -19.97
C TYR A 17 -2.42 -17.26 -19.82
N GLN A 18 -2.93 -18.45 -20.19
CA GLN A 18 -4.36 -18.77 -20.06
C GLN A 18 -4.84 -18.68 -18.62
N ARG A 19 -4.04 -19.16 -17.67
CA ARG A 19 -4.35 -19.02 -16.24
C ARG A 19 -4.39 -17.56 -15.83
N LEU A 20 -3.41 -16.74 -16.21
CA LEU A 20 -3.38 -15.32 -15.83
C LEU A 20 -4.43 -14.46 -16.57
N ALA A 21 -4.90 -14.92 -17.72
CA ALA A 21 -5.96 -14.29 -18.50
C ALA A 21 -7.38 -14.73 -18.07
N ASN A 22 -7.50 -15.52 -17.00
CA ASN A 22 -8.79 -15.92 -16.46
C ASN A 22 -9.54 -14.71 -15.88
N ASP A 23 -10.82 -14.55 -16.23
CA ASP A 23 -11.64 -13.40 -15.84
C ASP A 23 -11.77 -13.22 -14.33
N GLU A 24 -11.87 -14.30 -13.55
CA GLU A 24 -11.93 -14.24 -12.08
C GLU A 24 -10.63 -13.67 -11.49
N LEU A 25 -9.48 -14.02 -12.08
CA LEU A 25 -8.19 -13.46 -11.67
C LEU A 25 -8.04 -12.00 -12.11
N LEU A 26 -8.49 -11.65 -13.31
CA LEU A 26 -8.44 -10.28 -13.81
C LEU A 26 -9.38 -9.34 -13.06
N GLU A 27 -10.54 -9.83 -12.61
CA GLU A 27 -11.50 -9.08 -11.81
C GLU A 27 -10.88 -8.56 -10.51
N ARG A 28 -9.98 -9.33 -9.89
CA ARG A 28 -9.22 -8.90 -8.70
C ARG A 28 -8.27 -7.74 -8.98
N CYS A 29 -7.83 -7.58 -10.23
CA CYS A 29 -6.96 -6.49 -10.66
C CYS A 29 -7.74 -5.22 -11.06
N ARG A 30 -9.08 -5.31 -11.22
CA ARG A 30 -9.92 -4.20 -11.72
C ARG A 30 -9.86 -2.96 -10.85
N GLU A 31 -9.66 -3.14 -9.55
CA GLU A 31 -9.56 -2.06 -8.57
C GLU A 31 -8.16 -1.43 -8.49
N GLY A 32 -7.17 -1.92 -9.25
CA GLY A 32 -5.81 -1.38 -9.27
C GLY A 32 -5.06 -1.51 -7.93
N LYS A 33 -5.49 -2.42 -7.07
CA LYS A 33 -4.83 -2.69 -5.78
C LYS A 33 -3.44 -3.29 -6.02
N THR A 34 -2.49 -2.96 -5.14
CA THR A 34 -1.16 -3.58 -5.16
C THR A 34 -1.25 -5.07 -4.85
N GLN A 35 -0.46 -5.87 -5.56
CA GLN A 35 -0.33 -7.32 -5.31
C GLN A 35 0.35 -7.63 -3.98
N ASN A 36 0.99 -6.63 -3.36
CA ASN A 36 1.82 -6.78 -2.17
C ASN A 36 1.49 -5.71 -1.12
N ALA A 37 0.24 -5.72 -0.65
CA ALA A 37 -0.27 -4.71 0.27
C ALA A 37 0.57 -4.59 1.55
N ASN A 38 1.00 -5.72 2.10
CA ASN A 38 1.76 -5.76 3.35
C ASN A 38 3.14 -5.10 3.23
N GLU A 39 3.90 -5.35 2.16
CA GLU A 39 5.19 -4.68 1.99
C GLU A 39 5.02 -3.24 1.49
N SER A 40 3.98 -2.98 0.69
CA SER A 40 3.70 -1.63 0.17
C SER A 40 3.39 -0.66 1.33
N ILE A 41 2.58 -1.07 2.31
CA ILE A 41 2.27 -0.22 3.45
C ILE A 41 3.47 -0.04 4.39
N HIS A 42 4.28 -1.09 4.56
CA HIS A 42 5.53 -1.00 5.30
C HIS A 42 6.47 0.04 4.69
N SER A 43 6.57 0.09 3.35
CA SER A 43 7.38 1.11 2.66
C SER A 43 6.91 2.54 2.99
N VAL A 44 5.59 2.79 3.03
CA VAL A 44 5.03 4.09 3.42
C VAL A 44 5.36 4.44 4.87
N ILE A 45 5.24 3.47 5.79
CA ILE A 45 5.58 3.65 7.21
C ILE A 45 7.07 3.99 7.35
N TRP A 46 7.96 3.20 6.75
CA TRP A 46 9.42 3.37 6.88
C TRP A 46 9.96 4.58 6.14
N LYS A 47 9.30 5.04 5.07
CA LYS A 47 9.63 6.29 4.39
C LYS A 47 9.40 7.50 5.29
N ASN A 48 8.31 7.51 6.06
CA ASN A 48 8.01 8.59 7.00
C ASN A 48 8.82 8.46 8.30
N PHE A 49 9.09 7.22 8.74
CA PHE A 49 9.79 6.92 9.99
C PHE A 49 10.84 5.83 9.79
N PRO A 50 12.10 6.20 9.53
CA PRO A 50 13.19 5.24 9.45
C PRO A 50 13.30 4.43 10.74
N LYS A 51 13.55 3.12 10.60
CA LYS A 51 13.66 2.18 11.74
C LYS A 51 14.73 2.57 12.76
N GLU A 52 15.70 3.37 12.34
CA GLU A 52 16.81 3.85 13.16
C GLU A 52 16.44 5.06 14.04
N THR A 53 15.24 5.61 13.89
CA THR A 53 14.79 6.76 14.68
C THR A 53 13.91 6.31 15.84
N PHE A 54 14.35 6.59 17.07
CA PHE A 54 13.56 6.33 18.26
C PHE A 54 12.50 7.43 18.46
N VAL A 55 11.24 7.04 18.60
CA VAL A 55 10.11 7.94 18.85
C VAL A 55 9.26 7.40 20.00
N SER A 56 8.49 8.28 20.65
CA SER A 56 7.54 7.83 21.68
C SER A 56 6.47 6.93 21.06
N LYS A 57 5.95 5.98 21.85
CA LYS A 57 4.88 5.06 21.42
C LYS A 57 3.68 5.81 20.82
N LYS A 58 3.20 6.87 21.50
CA LYS A 58 2.07 7.69 21.04
C LYS A 58 2.33 8.30 19.66
N ARG A 59 3.54 8.82 19.42
CA ARG A 59 3.92 9.40 18.13
C ARG A 59 3.99 8.33 17.05
N LEU A 60 4.51 7.15 17.36
CA LEU A 60 4.56 6.02 16.44
C LEU A 60 3.14 5.58 16.02
N GLU A 61 2.21 5.44 16.97
CA GLU A 61 0.83 5.03 16.71
C GLU A 61 0.10 6.01 15.78
N MET A 62 0.13 7.32 16.09
CA MET A 62 -0.46 8.35 15.22
C MET A 62 0.11 8.32 13.79
N SER A 63 1.42 8.09 13.70
CA SER A 63 2.12 8.05 12.42
C SER A 63 1.75 6.84 11.57
N VAL A 64 1.59 5.66 12.21
CA VAL A 64 1.12 4.44 11.54
C VAL A 64 -0.31 4.64 11.04
N ILE A 65 -1.18 5.25 11.84
CA ILE A 65 -2.56 5.59 11.44
C ILE A 65 -2.55 6.51 10.21
N SER A 66 -1.73 7.56 10.23
CA SER A 66 -1.59 8.49 9.09
C SER A 66 -1.08 7.79 7.83
N ALA A 67 -0.08 6.90 7.96
CA ALA A 67 0.45 6.11 6.84
C ALA A 67 -0.60 5.14 6.25
N ILE A 68 -1.40 4.48 7.10
CA ILE A 68 -2.52 3.64 6.67
C ILE A 68 -3.57 4.49 5.93
N GLY A 69 -3.89 5.66 6.46
CA GLY A 69 -4.82 6.60 5.84
C GLY A 69 -4.34 7.03 4.45
N GLY A 70 -3.08 7.41 4.32
CA GLY A 70 -2.50 7.84 3.05
C GLY A 70 -2.41 6.71 2.02
N TYR A 71 -2.14 5.48 2.48
CA TYR A 71 -2.09 4.30 1.63
C TYR A 71 -3.48 3.88 1.11
N ASN A 72 -4.50 3.88 1.97
CA ASN A 72 -5.85 3.44 1.58
C ASN A 72 -6.69 4.52 0.90
N PHE A 73 -6.48 5.80 1.25
CA PHE A 73 -7.39 6.90 0.87
C PHE A 73 -6.68 8.06 0.16
N GLY A 74 -5.36 8.00 -0.02
CA GLY A 74 -4.57 9.07 -0.63
C GLY A 74 -4.34 10.29 0.27
N CYS A 75 -3.60 11.28 -0.25
CA CYS A 75 -3.07 12.41 0.52
C CYS A 75 -4.16 13.40 1.00
N PHE A 76 -5.25 13.58 0.25
CA PHE A 76 -6.32 14.53 0.58
C PHE A 76 -7.09 14.15 1.87
N ASN A 77 -7.17 12.87 2.22
CA ASN A 77 -7.92 12.39 3.38
C ASN A 77 -7.06 12.26 4.65
N SER A 78 -5.75 12.03 4.53
CA SER A 78 -4.84 11.96 5.70
C SER A 78 -4.78 13.26 6.50
N LEU A 79 -4.80 14.42 5.83
CA LEU A 79 -4.75 15.73 6.50
C LEU A 79 -5.98 15.99 7.38
N ALA A 80 -7.15 15.47 7.01
CA ALA A 80 -8.36 15.62 7.82
C ALA A 80 -8.31 14.79 9.11
N ILE A 81 -7.76 13.58 9.04
CA ILE A 81 -7.57 12.70 10.21
C ILE A 81 -6.50 13.28 11.14
N GLU A 82 -5.38 13.73 10.59
CA GLU A 82 -4.27 14.29 11.37
C GLU A 82 -4.70 15.57 12.12
N ASN A 83 -5.50 16.44 11.49
CA ASN A 83 -6.06 17.62 12.16
C ASN A 83 -7.07 17.27 13.26
N ASN A 84 -7.88 16.21 13.10
CA ASN A 84 -8.85 15.82 14.12
C ASN A 84 -8.16 15.23 15.37
N GLU A 85 -7.12 14.41 15.16
CA GLU A 85 -6.35 13.78 16.25
C GLU A 85 -5.44 14.79 16.99
N LEU A 86 -4.84 15.76 16.29
CA LEU A 86 -4.08 16.85 16.94
C LEU A 86 -4.98 17.71 17.84
N ASN A 87 -6.22 17.96 17.42
CA ASN A 87 -7.21 18.65 18.25
C ASN A 87 -7.62 17.83 19.48
N ALA A 88 -7.73 16.51 19.37
CA ALA A 88 -8.02 15.63 20.50
C ALA A 88 -6.87 15.60 21.53
N VAL A 89 -5.61 15.57 21.08
CA VAL A 89 -4.43 15.60 21.96
C VAL A 89 -4.25 16.96 22.66
N SER A 90 -4.68 18.05 22.04
CA SER A 90 -4.60 19.39 22.62
C SER A 90 -5.54 19.59 23.81
N VAL A 91 -6.68 18.88 23.83
CA VAL A 91 -7.66 18.93 24.93
C VAL A 91 -7.14 18.20 26.18
N ASP A 92 -6.37 17.11 26.00
CA ASP A 92 -5.82 16.31 27.11
C ASP A 92 -4.63 16.97 27.85
N ILE A 93 -3.99 17.99 27.28
CA ILE A 93 -2.87 18.71 27.94
C ILE A 93 -3.37 19.93 28.74
N SER A 94 -4.67 20.23 28.64
CA SER A 94 -5.30 21.40 29.26
C SER A 94 -5.97 21.11 30.62
N HIS A 95 -5.70 19.95 31.24
CA HIS A 95 -6.13 19.58 32.59
C HIS A 95 -4.93 19.27 33.50
#